data_AF-A0A8S2TKI9-F1
#
_entry.id   AF-A0A8S2TKI9-F1
#
_cell.length_a   1.000
_cell.length_b   1.000
_cell.length_c   1.000
_cell.angle_alpha   90.00
_cell.angle_beta   90.00
_cell.angle_gamma   90.00
#
_symmetry.space_group_name_H-M   'P 1'
#
loop_
_entity.id
_entity.type
_entity.pdbx_description
1 polymer ?
#
loop_
_entity_poly.entity_id
_entity_poly.type
_entity_poly.pdbx_seq_one_letter_code
_entity_poly.pdbx_strand_id
1 'polypeptide(L)' 'MFEKALDLFEQIDIGLGDVTYTIVFNACAKLCNDRAMKIGKKLLAKMPENYRNNNIISTSAIDMLMKFGDVESAERIF' A
#
# COMPACT_ATOMS: atom_id res chain seq x y z
N MET A 1 -12.90 -10.10 -2.59
CA MET A 1 -13.03 -9.02 -1.60
C MET A 1 -11.96 -7.95 -1.80
N PHE A 2 -10.68 -8.32 -1.90
CA PHE A 2 -9.57 -7.37 -2.09
C PHE A 2 -9.57 -6.65 -3.45
N GLU A 3 -9.97 -7.29 -4.55
CA GLU A 3 -10.11 -6.61 -5.86
C GLU A 3 -11.09 -5.43 -5.77
N LYS A 4 -12.23 -5.62 -5.09
CA LYS A 4 -13.22 -4.54 -4.88
C LYS A 4 -12.64 -3.36 -4.10
N ALA A 5 -11.68 -3.60 -3.19
CA ALA A 5 -11.00 -2.53 -2.49
C ALA A 5 -10.11 -1.70 -3.44
N LEU A 6 -9.43 -2.36 -4.39
CA LEU A 6 -8.66 -1.67 -5.43
C LEU A 6 -9.56 -0.92 -6.40
N ASP A 7 -10.69 -1.51 -6.81
CA ASP A 7 -11.66 -0.87 -7.70
C ASP A 7 -12.25 0.41 -7.06
N LEU A 8 -12.54 0.37 -5.76
CA LEU A 8 -13.02 1.54 -5.01
C LEU A 8 -11.91 2.57 -4.85
N PHE A 9 -10.68 2.14 -4.57
CA PHE A 9 -9.53 3.05 -4.45
C PHE A 9 -9.28 3.84 -5.72
N GLU A 10 -9.40 3.23 -6.90
CA GLU A 10 -9.23 3.90 -8.19
C GLU A 10 -10.32 4.95 -8.48
N GLN A 11 -11.48 4.85 -7.81
CA GLN A 11 -12.60 5.80 -7.94
C GLN A 11 -12.56 6.94 -6.92
N ILE A 12 -11.67 6.89 -5.92
CA ILE A 12 -11.55 7.94 -4.91
C ILE A 12 -10.73 9.10 -5.46
N ASP A 13 -11.37 10.26 -5.64
CA ASP A 13 -10.73 11.54 -6.02
C ASP A 13 -10.41 12.43 -4.81
N ILE A 14 -10.83 12.01 -3.61
CA ILE A 14 -10.68 12.77 -2.35
C ILE A 14 -9.47 12.25 -1.58
N GLY A 15 -8.74 13.14 -0.90
CA GLY A 15 -7.52 12.81 -0.14
C GLY A 15 -7.63 11.51 0.68
N LEU A 16 -6.64 10.64 0.51
CA LEU A 16 -6.60 9.33 1.14
C LEU A 16 -6.35 9.49 2.65
N GLY A 17 -7.24 8.94 3.47
CA GLY A 17 -7.04 8.88 4.92
C GLY A 17 -6.11 7.73 5.33
N ASP A 18 -5.61 7.79 6.57
CA ASP A 18 -4.71 6.79 7.20
C ASP A 18 -5.18 5.34 7.00
N VAL A 19 -6.48 5.11 7.22
CA VAL A 19 -7.09 3.78 7.14
C VAL A 19 -7.08 3.25 5.70
N THR A 20 -7.25 4.12 4.71
CA THR A 20 -7.27 3.73 3.30
C THR A 20 -5.90 3.21 2.86
N TYR A 21 -4.80 3.81 3.31
CA TYR A 21 -3.46 3.30 3.01
C TYR A 21 -3.28 1.86 3.48
N THR A 22 -3.64 1.59 4.74
CA THR A 22 -3.52 0.25 5.32
C THR A 22 -4.37 -0.77 4.57
N ILE A 23 -5.62 -0.43 4.25
CA ILE A 23 -6.52 -1.34 3.51
C ILE A 23 -5.96 -1.67 2.13
N VAL A 24 -5.48 -0.66 1.41
CA VAL A 24 -4.99 -0.85 0.04
C VAL A 24 -3.66 -1.61 0.03
N PHE A 25 -2.72 -1.32 0.94
CA PHE A 25 -1.48 -2.09 1.06
C PHE A 25 -1.77 -3.56 1.37
N ASN A 26 -2.66 -3.84 2.33
CA ASN A 26 -3.08 -5.21 2.65
C ASN A 26 -3.76 -5.89 1.45
N ALA A 27 -4.63 -5.18 0.71
CA ALA A 27 -5.24 -5.72 -0.50
C ALA A 27 -4.19 -6.06 -1.56
N CYS A 28 -3.19 -5.19 -1.74
CA CYS A 28 -2.10 -5.41 -2.69
C CYS A 28 -1.25 -6.63 -2.29
N ALA A 29 -0.90 -6.75 -1.01
CA ALA A 29 -0.16 -7.89 -0.47
C ALA A 29 -0.91 -9.22 -0.65
N LYS A 30 -2.24 -9.23 -0.48
CA LYS A 30 -3.07 -10.42 -0.64
C LYS A 30 -3.30 -10.83 -2.10
N LEU A 31 -3.43 -9.85 -3.00
CA LEU A 31 -3.66 -10.12 -4.42
C LEU A 31 -2.38 -10.53 -5.14
N CYS A 32 -1.23 -9.95 -4.76
CA CYS A 32 0.10 -10.31 -5.25
C CYS A 32 0.17 -10.47 -6.79
N ASN A 33 -0.48 -9.56 -7.51
CA ASN A 33 -0.51 -9.53 -8.98
C ASN A 33 0.01 -8.18 -9.52
N ASP A 34 0.25 -8.10 -10.84
CA ASP A 34 0.86 -6.91 -11.45
C ASP A 34 0.04 -5.62 -11.26
N ARG A 35 -1.29 -5.73 -11.22
CA ARG A 35 -2.19 -4.59 -10.97
C ARG A 35 -1.98 -4.07 -9.55
N ALA A 36 -2.01 -4.96 -8.57
CA ALA A 36 -1.77 -4.65 -7.17
C ALA A 36 -0.37 -4.04 -6.96
N MET A 37 0.67 -4.55 -7.62
CA MET A 37 2.01 -3.96 -7.54
C MET A 37 2.04 -2.51 -8.01
N LYS A 38 1.43 -2.22 -9.17
CA LYS A 38 1.37 -0.87 -9.74
C LYS A 38 0.62 0.10 -8.82
N ILE A 39 -0.53 -0.33 -8.28
CA ILE A 39 -1.33 0.48 -7.35
C ILE A 39 -0.55 0.72 -6.05
N GLY A 40 0.02 -0.33 -5.47
CA GLY A 40 0.81 -0.26 -4.25
C GLY A 40 1.99 0.71 -4.35
N LYS A 41 2.76 0.65 -5.44
CA LYS A 41 3.87 1.59 -5.69
C LYS A 41 3.40 3.03 -5.87
N LYS A 42 2.30 3.25 -6.59
CA LYS A 42 1.70 4.59 -6.75
C LYS A 42 1.21 5.15 -5.41
N LEU A 43 0.64 4.31 -4.57
CA LEU A 43 0.20 4.68 -3.23
C LEU A 43 1.39 5.01 -2.33
N LEU A 44 2.43 4.18 -2.33
CA LEU A 44 3.66 4.39 -1.58
C LEU A 44 4.32 5.73 -1.94
N ALA A 45 4.40 6.06 -3.23
CA ALA A 45 4.96 7.33 -3.70
C ALA A 45 4.16 8.57 -3.28
N LYS A 46 2.87 8.39 -2.96
CA LYS A 46 1.99 9.44 -2.43
C LYS A 46 1.91 9.41 -0.90
N MET A 47 2.58 8.47 -0.23
CA MET A 47 2.48 8.31 1.21
C MET A 47 3.12 9.49 1.93
N PRO A 48 2.40 10.20 2.82
CA PRO A 48 2.97 11.25 3.64
C PRO A 48 4.15 10.76 4.48
N GLU A 49 5.17 11.60 4.66
CA GLU A 49 6.36 11.23 5.46
C GLU A 49 6.01 10.89 6.91
N ASN A 50 5.01 11.56 7.50
CA ASN A 50 4.53 11.25 8.85
C ASN A 50 3.92 9.85 8.97
N TYR A 51 3.49 9.22 7.87
CA TYR A 51 2.96 7.86 7.88
C TYR A 51 4.05 6.80 7.97
N ARG A 52 5.31 7.14 7.70
CA ARG A 52 6.44 6.24 7.99
C ARG A 52 6.56 5.93 9.48
N ASN A 53 6.21 6.90 10.33
CA ASN A 53 6.18 6.74 11.79
C ASN A 53 4.89 6.07 12.31
N ASN A 54 3.89 5.87 11.45
CA ASN A 54 2.68 5.13 11.81
C ASN A 54 2.92 3.64 11.60
N ASN A 55 3.23 2.92 12.68
CA ASN A 55 3.56 1.49 12.65
C ASN A 55 2.55 0.64 11.87
N ILE A 56 1.26 0.98 11.90
CA ILE A 56 0.23 0.21 11.21
C ILE A 56 0.39 0.38 9.69
N ILE A 57 0.53 1.62 9.24
CA ILE A 57 0.67 1.94 7.82
C ILE A 57 2.01 1.44 7.30
N SER A 58 3.12 1.77 7.97
CA SER A 58 4.47 1.37 7.55
C SER A 58 4.63 -0.16 7.51
N THR A 59 4.13 -0.88 8.51
CA THR A 59 4.16 -2.36 8.51
C THR A 59 3.34 -2.94 7.36
N SER A 60 2.16 -2.38 7.06
CA SER A 60 1.35 -2.86 5.92
C SER A 60 2.03 -2.60 4.57
N ALA A 61 2.73 -1.47 4.43
CA ALA A 61 3.54 -1.16 3.25
C ALA A 61 4.74 -2.12 3.11
N ILE A 62 5.43 -2.43 4.22
CA ILE A 62 6.52 -3.41 4.26
C ILE A 62 6.01 -4.80 3.87
N ASP A 63 4.92 -5.29 4.46
CA ASP A 63 4.34 -6.60 4.10
C ASP A 63 4.01 -6.66 2.61
N MET A 64 3.39 -5.61 2.07
CA MET A 64 3.13 -5.52 0.63
C MET A 64 4.42 -5.63 -0.19
N LEU A 65 5.46 -4.84 0.12
CA LEU A 65 6.73 -4.86 -0.63
C LEU A 65 7.40 -6.24 -0.55
N MET A 66 7.39 -6.86 0.63
CA MET A 66 7.94 -8.21 0.82
C MET A 66 7.19 -9.26 -0.01
N LYS A 67 5.85 -9.16 -0.16
CA LYS A 67 5.08 -10.05 -1.05
C LYS A 67 5.45 -9.91 -2.52
N PHE A 68 5.85 -8.73 -2.95
CA PHE A 68 6.35 -8.48 -4.31
C PHE A 68 7.87 -8.71 -4.48
N GLY A 69 8.57 -9.10 -3.41
CA GLY A 69 10.03 -9.32 -3.42
C GLY A 69 10.86 -8.03 -3.48
N ASP A 70 10.26 -6.86 -3.24
CA ASP A 70 10.92 -5.55 -3.27
C ASP A 70 11.56 -5.24 -1.89
N VAL A 71 12.53 -6.07 -1.51
CA VAL A 71 13.18 -6.03 -0.19
C VAL A 71 13.91 -4.70 0.03
N GLU A 72 14.56 -4.17 -1.00
CA GLU A 72 15.29 -2.89 -0.91
C GLU A 72 14.36 -1.73 -0.54
N SER A 73 13.17 -1.67 -1.13
CA SER A 73 12.19 -0.65 -0.77
C SER A 73 11.63 -0.86 0.64
N ALA A 74 11.48 -2.12 1.07
CA ALA A 74 11.00 -2.44 2.41
C ALA A 74 12.00 -2.00 3.49
N GLU A 75 13.29 -2.24 3.27
CA GLU A 75 14.36 -1.80 4.18
C GLU A 75 14.45 -0.28 4.34
N ARG A 76 14.06 0.50 3.32
CA ARG A 76 14.05 1.96 3.41
C ARG A 76 12.89 2.52 4.25
N ILE A 77 11.89 1.69 4.56
CA ILE A 77 10.73 2.07 5.38
C ILE A 77 10.91 1.61 6.83
N PHE A 78 11.60 0.49 7.05
CA PHE A 78 11.93 -0.05 8.37
C PHE A 78 12.92 0.85 9.13
#